data_AF-A0A063BJ06-F1
#
_entry.id   AF-A0A063BJ06-F1
#
_cell.length_a   1.000
_cell.length_b   1.000
_cell.length_c   1.000
_cell.angle_alpha   90.00
_cell.angle_beta   90.00
_cell.angle_gamma   90.00
#
_symmetry.space_group_name_H-M   'P 1'
#
loop_
_entity.id
_entity.type
_entity.pdbx_description
1 polymer ?
#
loop_
_entity_poly.entity_id
_entity_poly.type
_entity_poly.pdbx_seq_one_letter_code
_entity_poly.pdbx_strand_id
1 'polypeptide(L)'
;MKPVWEYRWQYTDERSGTPVLSATWLTDDEVIYWYGNGMPDAHRLDETRRDRNLHPLPKARPWRATLPEFEAPRLDELREFWQRYRGNPDIERLILEVVTLRRALREIEEWRKLAEQAPDKGDIGRARGPLFLLRNMLRRQRERTGDE
;
A
#
# COMPACT_ATOMS: atom_id res chain seq x y z
N MET A 1 -2.03 30.90 25.83
CA MET A 1 -1.77 29.61 25.15
C MET A 1 -0.51 29.02 25.78
N LYS A 2 -0.44 27.70 26.05
CA LYS A 2 0.79 27.12 26.62
C LYS A 2 1.86 27.04 25.51
N PRO A 3 3.13 27.41 25.78
CA PRO A 3 4.19 27.33 24.78
C PRO A 3 4.40 25.88 24.37
N VAL A 4 4.65 25.66 23.08
CA VAL A 4 4.97 24.33 22.52
C VAL A 4 6.41 24.39 22.04
N TRP A 5 7.33 23.80 22.80
CA TRP A 5 8.75 23.86 22.51
C TRP A 5 9.16 22.85 21.46
N GLU A 6 9.84 23.32 20.42
CA GLU A 6 10.45 22.48 19.39
C GLU A 6 11.93 22.82 19.19
N TYR A 7 12.67 21.83 18.68
CA TYR A 7 14.12 21.82 18.61
C TYR A 7 14.59 21.28 17.26
N ARG A 8 15.81 21.62 16.87
CA ARG A 8 16.57 20.83 15.90
C ARG A 8 17.19 19.63 16.61
N TRP A 9 17.26 18.54 15.87
CA TRP A 9 17.89 17.32 16.32
C TRP A 9 19.05 17.00 15.39
N GLN A 10 20.10 16.39 15.92
CA GLN A 10 21.27 15.97 15.17
C GLN A 10 21.44 14.47 15.31
N TYR A 11 21.85 13.80 14.23
CA TYR A 11 22.33 12.42 14.28
C TYR A 11 23.57 12.26 13.39
N THR A 12 24.32 11.19 13.58
CA THR A 12 25.45 10.85 12.71
C THR A 12 24.96 9.93 11.59
N ASP A 13 25.08 10.35 10.33
CA ASP A 13 24.70 9.51 9.20
C ASP A 13 25.68 8.35 9.03
N GLU A 14 25.18 7.12 9.12
CA GLU A 14 26.01 5.90 9.10
C GLU A 14 26.80 5.71 7.80
N ARG A 15 26.29 6.24 6.68
CA ARG A 15 26.93 6.08 5.37
C ARG A 15 28.07 7.06 5.15
N SER A 16 27.93 8.28 5.63
CA SER A 16 28.90 9.36 5.41
C SER A 16 29.77 9.68 6.63
N GLY A 17 29.35 9.27 7.83
CA GLY A 17 29.96 9.66 9.10
C GLY A 17 29.80 11.14 9.43
N THR A 18 28.93 11.87 8.71
CA THR A 18 28.73 13.31 8.92
C THR A 18 27.53 13.60 9.82
N PRO A 19 27.59 14.65 10.65
CA PRO A 19 26.45 15.08 11.44
C PRO A 19 25.37 15.67 10.53
N VAL A 20 24.17 15.12 10.61
CA VAL A 20 22.99 15.57 9.85
C VAL A 20 21.97 16.17 10.81
N LEU A 21 21.53 17.38 10.49
CA LEU A 21 20.47 18.07 11.23
C LEU A 21 19.10 17.67 10.70
N SER A 22 18.13 17.59 11.60
CA SER A 22 16.72 17.39 11.26
C SER A 22 16.28 18.52 10.31
N ALA A 23 15.67 18.15 9.18
CA ALA A 23 15.17 19.13 8.20
C ALA A 23 13.96 19.91 8.73
N THR A 24 13.23 19.33 9.68
CA THR A 24 12.10 19.95 10.39
C THR A 24 12.43 20.17 11.87
N TRP A 25 11.67 21.08 12.49
CA TRP A 25 11.69 21.32 13.93
C TRP A 25 10.74 20.34 14.61
N LEU A 26 11.19 19.71 15.68
CA LEU A 26 10.48 18.59 16.31
C LEU A 26 10.33 18.86 17.81
N THR A 27 9.14 18.55 18.32
CA THR A 27 8.91 18.41 19.77
C THR A 27 9.51 17.10 20.27
N ASP A 28 9.62 16.96 21.60
CA ASP A 28 10.07 15.70 22.22
C ASP A 28 9.11 14.52 21.89
N ASP A 29 7.83 14.77 21.60
CA ASP A 29 6.86 13.71 21.21
C ASP A 29 6.99 13.32 19.72
N GLU A 30 7.29 14.28 18.85
CA GLU A 30 7.38 14.04 17.40
C GLU A 30 8.69 13.38 16.98
N VAL A 31 9.75 13.53 17.78
CA VAL A 31 11.05 12.93 17.47
C VAL A 31 10.94 11.41 17.33
N ILE A 32 10.02 10.77 18.06
CA ILE A 32 9.76 9.33 18.00
C ILE A 32 9.45 8.87 16.56
N TYR A 33 8.81 9.71 15.75
CA TYR A 33 8.44 9.41 14.36
C TYR A 33 9.45 9.88 13.33
N TRP A 34 10.52 10.56 13.75
CA TRP A 34 11.55 11.03 12.85
C TRP A 34 12.59 9.93 12.60
N TYR A 35 12.93 9.72 11.33
CA TYR A 35 13.88 8.69 10.88
C TYR A 35 15.22 8.72 11.63
N GLY A 36 15.71 9.92 11.99
CA GLY A 36 17.00 10.08 12.70
C GLY A 36 16.98 9.66 14.17
N ASN A 37 15.82 9.45 14.80
CA ASN A 37 15.73 9.11 16.23
C ASN A 37 16.31 7.72 16.57
N GLY A 38 16.39 6.82 15.59
CA GLY A 38 17.01 5.50 15.75
C GLY A 38 18.50 5.46 15.38
N MET A 39 19.08 6.58 14.96
CA MET A 39 20.46 6.63 14.45
C MET A 39 21.49 6.86 15.56
N PRO A 40 22.76 6.50 15.33
CA PRO A 40 23.84 6.79 16.26
C PRO A 40 23.95 8.29 16.57
N ASP A 41 24.21 8.60 17.84
CA ASP A 41 24.38 9.95 18.37
C ASP A 41 23.18 10.88 18.14
N ALA A 42 21.97 10.33 17.98
CA ALA A 42 20.74 11.11 17.88
C ALA A 42 20.48 11.89 19.19
N HIS A 43 20.54 13.22 19.14
CA HIS A 43 20.29 14.06 20.30
C HIS A 43 19.65 15.41 19.95
N ARG A 44 19.05 16.02 20.96
CA ARG A 44 18.40 17.33 20.89
C ARG A 44 19.43 18.44 20.98
N LEU A 45 19.28 19.47 20.15
CA LEU A 45 20.07 20.70 20.24
C LEU A 45 19.31 21.76 21.04
N ASP A 46 19.53 21.80 22.35
CA ASP A 46 18.81 22.70 23.27
C ASP A 46 18.95 24.19 22.92
N GLU A 47 20.09 24.59 22.35
CA GLU A 47 20.35 25.95 21.88
C GLU A 47 19.39 26.42 20.78
N THR A 48 18.75 25.49 20.08
CA THR A 48 17.83 25.82 18.99
C THR A 48 16.40 26.09 19.46
N ARG A 49 16.09 25.85 20.74
CA ARG A 49 14.72 25.91 21.31
C ARG A 49 13.90 27.11 20.81
N ARG A 50 12.72 26.83 20.24
CA ARG A 50 11.75 27.86 19.82
C ARG A 50 10.31 27.49 20.15
N ASP A 51 9.44 28.49 20.31
CA ASP A 51 8.00 28.29 20.52
C ASP A 51 7.29 28.13 19.18
N ARG A 52 6.71 26.96 18.95
CA ARG A 52 5.95 26.63 17.73
C ARG A 52 4.73 27.52 17.54
N ASN A 53 4.14 28.05 18.61
CA ASN A 53 2.99 28.96 18.47
C ASN A 53 3.36 30.25 17.73
N LEU A 54 4.63 30.65 17.75
CA LEU A 54 5.17 31.80 17.01
C LEU A 54 5.61 31.43 15.60
N HIS A 55 5.78 30.13 15.32
CA HIS A 55 6.22 29.57 14.04
C HIS A 55 5.36 28.36 13.64
N PRO A 56 4.06 28.56 13.34
CA PRO A 56 3.17 27.46 13.03
C PRO A 56 3.69 26.69 11.81
N LEU A 57 3.61 25.35 11.88
CA LEU A 57 3.92 24.51 10.73
C LEU A 57 3.04 24.96 9.55
N PRO A 58 3.59 24.98 8.31
CA PRO A 58 2.76 25.18 7.14
C PRO A 58 1.62 24.14 7.19
N LYS A 59 0.38 24.58 6.90
CA LYS A 59 -0.78 23.69 6.82
C LYS A 59 -0.37 22.43 6.07
N ALA A 60 -0.65 21.26 6.65
CA ALA A 60 -0.27 19.97 6.10
C ALA A 60 -0.55 19.97 4.59
N ARG A 61 0.47 19.73 3.78
CA ARG A 61 0.28 19.63 2.34
C ARG A 61 -0.69 18.47 2.07
N PRO A 62 -1.62 18.60 1.11
CA PRO A 62 -2.72 17.66 0.86
C PRO A 62 -2.29 16.23 0.47
N TRP A 63 -1.00 15.93 0.38
CA TRP A 63 -0.47 14.59 0.14
C TRP A 63 -0.71 13.60 1.30
N ARG A 64 -1.20 14.08 2.46
CA ARG A 64 -1.77 13.26 3.53
C ARG A 64 -3.30 13.17 3.49
N ALA A 65 -3.95 13.64 2.42
CA ALA A 65 -5.31 13.19 2.15
C ALA A 65 -5.24 11.68 1.96
N THR A 66 -5.93 10.94 2.82
CA THR A 66 -6.16 9.52 2.65
C THR A 66 -6.54 9.30 1.18
N LEU A 67 -5.81 8.45 0.46
CA LEU A 67 -6.22 8.09 -0.90
C LEU A 67 -7.69 7.65 -0.80
N PRO A 68 -8.56 8.08 -1.74
CA PRO A 68 -9.93 7.61 -1.73
C PRO A 68 -9.92 6.08 -1.67
N GLU A 69 -10.87 5.52 -0.94
CA GLU A 69 -11.02 4.08 -0.89
C GLU A 69 -11.15 3.55 -2.32
N PHE A 70 -10.37 2.53 -2.64
CA PHE A 70 -10.37 1.99 -4.00
C PHE A 70 -11.73 1.33 -4.25
N GLU A 71 -12.57 1.98 -5.04
CA GLU A 71 -13.83 1.44 -5.52
C GLU A 71 -13.61 0.75 -6.88
N ALA A 72 -13.70 -0.58 -6.89
CA ALA A 72 -13.57 -1.33 -8.13
C ALA A 72 -14.78 -1.07 -9.05
N PRO A 73 -14.59 -0.75 -10.34
CA PRO A 73 -15.67 -0.34 -11.25
C PRO A 73 -16.68 -1.47 -11.48
N ARG A 74 -17.97 -1.20 -11.38
CA ARG A 74 -19.05 -2.19 -11.58
C ARG A 74 -19.17 -2.64 -13.04
N LEU A 75 -19.95 -3.69 -13.29
CA LEU A 75 -20.04 -4.26 -14.65
C LEU A 75 -20.73 -3.31 -15.65
N ASP A 76 -21.74 -2.56 -15.19
CA ASP A 76 -22.40 -1.48 -15.92
C ASP A 76 -21.43 -0.32 -16.23
N GLU A 77 -20.62 0.10 -15.25
CA GLU A 77 -19.58 1.12 -15.45
C GLU A 77 -18.52 0.66 -16.47
N LEU A 78 -18.08 -0.60 -16.41
CA LEU A 78 -17.18 -1.17 -17.41
C LEU A 78 -17.79 -1.20 -18.82
N ARG A 79 -19.10 -1.44 -18.95
CA ARG A 79 -19.80 -1.36 -20.25
C ARG A 79 -19.90 0.07 -20.74
N GLU A 80 -20.14 1.02 -19.85
CA GLU A 80 -20.13 2.44 -20.17
C GLU A 80 -18.74 2.88 -20.64
N PHE A 81 -17.68 2.49 -19.93
CA PHE A 81 -16.30 2.76 -20.33
C PHE A 81 -15.95 2.14 -21.68
N TRP A 82 -16.41 0.91 -21.94
CA TRP A 82 -16.21 0.25 -23.22
C TRP A 82 -16.82 1.06 -24.38
N GLN A 83 -18.04 1.60 -24.19
CA GLN A 83 -18.68 2.42 -25.22
C GLN A 83 -18.01 3.80 -25.34
N ARG A 84 -17.68 4.43 -24.21
CA ARG A 84 -17.07 5.76 -24.16
C ARG A 84 -15.68 5.80 -24.78
N TYR A 85 -14.87 4.78 -24.54
CA TYR A 85 -13.46 4.71 -24.98
C TYR A 85 -13.25 3.72 -26.12
N ARG A 86 -14.31 3.41 -26.86
CA ARG A 86 -14.26 2.48 -27.98
C ARG A 86 -13.21 2.92 -29.00
N GLY A 87 -12.36 1.98 -29.43
CA GLY A 87 -11.24 2.24 -30.33
C GLY A 87 -9.94 2.61 -29.62
N ASN A 88 -9.93 2.74 -28.28
CA ASN A 88 -8.70 2.79 -27.50
C ASN A 88 -8.32 1.36 -27.04
N PRO A 89 -7.33 0.71 -27.68
CA PRO A 89 -6.99 -0.68 -27.41
C PRO A 89 -6.46 -0.90 -25.99
N ASP A 90 -5.83 0.11 -25.38
CA ASP A 90 -5.29 -0.02 -24.02
C ASP A 90 -6.41 -0.04 -22.97
N ILE A 91 -7.41 0.83 -23.13
CA ILE A 91 -8.57 0.87 -22.22
C ILE A 91 -9.43 -0.38 -22.41
N GLU A 92 -9.67 -0.80 -23.66
CA GLU A 92 -10.40 -2.03 -23.96
C GLU A 92 -9.72 -3.26 -23.34
N ARG A 93 -8.39 -3.38 -23.48
CA ARG A 93 -7.59 -4.44 -22.85
C ARG A 93 -7.72 -4.42 -21.34
N LEU A 94 -7.62 -3.25 -20.70
CA LEU A 94 -7.73 -3.12 -19.25
C LEU A 94 -9.12 -3.53 -18.74
N ILE A 95 -10.18 -3.13 -19.44
CA ILE A 95 -11.56 -3.56 -19.12
C ILE A 95 -11.69 -5.09 -19.21
N LEU A 96 -11.16 -5.70 -20.27
CA LEU A 96 -11.19 -7.16 -20.44
C LEU A 96 -10.39 -7.87 -19.36
N GLU A 97 -9.27 -7.30 -18.92
CA GLU A 97 -8.46 -7.86 -17.85
C GLU A 97 -9.23 -7.86 -16.51
N VAL A 98 -9.88 -6.74 -16.17
CA VAL A 98 -10.75 -6.67 -14.98
C VAL A 98 -11.86 -7.71 -15.04
N VAL A 99 -12.53 -7.86 -16.19
CA VAL A 99 -13.59 -8.87 -16.37
C VAL A 99 -13.04 -10.29 -16.23
N THR A 100 -11.86 -10.56 -16.78
CA THR A 100 -11.21 -11.87 -16.75
C THR A 100 -10.81 -12.26 -15.32
N LEU A 101 -10.17 -11.35 -14.58
CA LEU A 101 -9.81 -11.55 -13.18
C LEU A 101 -11.04 -11.84 -12.30
N ARG A 102 -12.14 -11.12 -12.52
CA ARG A 102 -13.40 -11.36 -11.79
C ARG A 102 -14.03 -12.72 -12.08
N ARG A 103 -13.78 -13.30 -13.27
CA ARG A 103 -14.23 -14.67 -13.57
C ARG A 103 -13.35 -15.69 -12.87
N ALA A 104 -12.02 -15.50 -12.93
CA ALA A 104 -11.07 -16.36 -12.24
C ALA A 104 -11.34 -16.41 -10.72
N LEU A 105 -11.59 -15.27 -10.08
CA LEU A 105 -11.95 -15.22 -8.65
C LEU A 105 -13.25 -15.94 -8.33
N ARG A 106 -14.28 -15.82 -9.18
CA ARG A 106 -15.55 -16.55 -9.01
C ARG A 106 -15.35 -18.06 -9.14
N GLU A 107 -14.57 -18.50 -10.13
CA GLU A 107 -14.23 -19.91 -10.30
C GLU A 107 -13.49 -20.44 -9.07
N ILE A 108 -12.50 -19.69 -8.56
CA ILE A 108 -11.79 -20.04 -7.32
C ILE A 108 -12.75 -20.21 -6.13
N GLU A 109 -13.70 -19.30 -5.95
CA GLU A 109 -14.67 -19.37 -4.84
C GLU A 109 -15.62 -20.58 -4.97
N GLU A 110 -16.09 -20.89 -6.18
CA GLU A 110 -16.93 -22.09 -6.40
C GLU A 110 -16.15 -23.38 -6.09
N TRP A 111 -14.88 -23.46 -6.47
CA TRP A 111 -14.04 -24.61 -6.14
C TRP A 111 -13.70 -24.70 -4.65
N ARG A 112 -13.53 -23.55 -3.98
CA ARG A 112 -13.38 -23.50 -2.51
C ARG A 112 -14.62 -24.09 -1.83
N LYS A 113 -15.82 -23.70 -2.24
CA LYS A 113 -17.08 -24.25 -1.69
C LYS A 113 -17.18 -25.77 -1.92
N LEU A 114 -16.84 -26.24 -3.11
CA LEU A 114 -16.81 -27.68 -3.42
C LEU A 114 -15.81 -28.43 -2.55
N ALA A 115 -14.66 -27.83 -2.25
CA ALA A 115 -13.67 -28.41 -1.33
C ALA A 115 -14.18 -28.49 0.11
N GLU A 116 -14.87 -27.46 0.58
CA GLU A 116 -15.46 -27.43 1.93
C GLU A 116 -16.60 -28.45 2.10
N GLN A 117 -17.34 -28.73 1.03
CA GLN A 117 -18.46 -29.69 1.03
C GLN A 117 -18.02 -31.15 0.79
N ALA A 118 -16.75 -31.39 0.50
CA ALA A 118 -16.25 -32.73 0.22
C ALA A 118 -16.24 -33.59 1.51
N PRO A 119 -16.89 -34.77 1.51
CA PRO A 119 -17.00 -35.63 2.69
C PRO A 119 -15.68 -36.30 3.09
N ASP A 120 -14.73 -36.43 2.16
CA ASP A 120 -13.37 -36.92 2.41
C ASP A 120 -12.34 -35.82 2.13
N LYS A 121 -11.60 -35.42 3.17
CA LYS A 121 -10.52 -34.42 3.06
C LYS A 121 -9.28 -34.97 2.35
N GLY A 122 -9.21 -36.27 2.09
CA GLY A 122 -8.10 -36.96 1.44
C GLY A 122 -8.00 -36.74 -0.08
N ASP A 123 -9.10 -36.43 -0.77
CA ASP A 123 -9.10 -36.18 -2.22
C ASP A 123 -8.81 -34.71 -2.60
N ILE A 124 -8.71 -33.83 -1.60
CA ILE A 124 -8.48 -32.39 -1.79
C ILE A 124 -7.16 -32.09 -2.53
N GLY A 125 -6.14 -32.95 -2.33
CA GLY A 125 -4.78 -32.78 -2.84
C GLY A 125 -4.39 -33.66 -4.05
N ARG A 126 -5.25 -34.54 -4.56
CA ARG A 126 -4.92 -35.38 -5.74
C ARG A 126 -4.80 -34.55 -7.02
N ALA A 127 -4.30 -35.15 -8.10
CA ALA A 127 -4.12 -34.54 -9.42
C ALA A 127 -5.40 -33.96 -10.09
N ARG A 128 -6.58 -34.15 -9.48
CA ARG A 128 -7.85 -33.49 -9.85
C ARG A 128 -8.61 -32.91 -8.64
N GLY A 129 -7.94 -32.83 -7.49
CA GLY A 129 -8.51 -32.27 -6.27
C GLY A 129 -8.63 -30.75 -6.35
N PRO A 130 -9.56 -30.15 -5.58
CA PRO A 130 -9.79 -28.71 -5.55
C PRO A 130 -8.53 -27.85 -5.33
N LEU A 131 -7.59 -28.25 -4.47
CA LEU A 131 -6.36 -27.48 -4.24
C LEU A 131 -5.38 -27.57 -5.42
N PHE A 132 -5.32 -28.71 -6.10
CA PHE A 132 -4.49 -28.86 -7.30
C PHE A 132 -4.98 -27.95 -8.43
N LEU A 133 -6.31 -27.84 -8.59
CA LEU A 133 -6.94 -26.95 -9.56
C LEU A 133 -6.74 -25.48 -9.20
N LEU A 134 -6.97 -25.10 -7.93
CA LEU A 134 -6.68 -23.76 -7.42
C LEU A 134 -5.23 -23.34 -7.68
N ARG A 135 -4.26 -24.22 -7.36
CA ARG A 135 -2.84 -23.98 -7.61
C ARG A 135 -2.55 -23.75 -9.10
N ASN A 136 -3.11 -24.56 -9.99
CA ASN A 136 -2.91 -24.41 -11.43
C ASN A 136 -3.52 -23.11 -11.97
N MET A 137 -4.66 -22.67 -11.45
CA MET A 137 -5.29 -21.41 -11.86
C MET A 137 -4.51 -20.20 -11.35
N LEU A 138 -4.09 -20.21 -10.08
CA LEU A 138 -3.21 -19.16 -9.55
C LEU A 138 -1.90 -19.08 -10.33
N ARG A 139 -1.32 -20.24 -10.67
CA ARG A 139 -0.13 -20.29 -11.55
C ARG A 139 -0.41 -19.69 -12.93
N ARG A 140 -1.52 -20.06 -13.58
CA ARG A 140 -1.92 -19.47 -14.88
C ARG A 140 -2.16 -17.97 -14.80
N GLN A 141 -2.72 -17.47 -13.70
CA GLN A 141 -2.89 -16.04 -13.48
C GLN A 141 -1.53 -15.35 -13.33
N ARG A 142 -0.62 -15.89 -12.51
CA ARG A 142 0.76 -15.38 -12.37
C ARG A 142 1.55 -15.38 -13.69
N GLU A 143 1.47 -16.46 -14.46
CA GLU A 143 2.10 -16.56 -15.79
C GLU A 143 1.54 -15.51 -16.77
N ARG A 144 0.26 -15.14 -16.64
CA ARG A 144 -0.35 -14.09 -17.47
C ARG A 144 -0.05 -12.67 -17.00
N THR A 145 0.12 -12.44 -15.69
CA THR A 145 0.48 -11.13 -15.14
C THR A 145 1.97 -10.82 -15.24
N GLY A 146 2.80 -11.82 -15.54
CA GLY A 146 4.26 -11.65 -15.69
C GLY A 146 5.01 -11.58 -14.36
N ASP A 147 4.38 -12.03 -13.27
CA ASP A 147 5.01 -12.11 -11.95
C ASP A 147 5.86 -13.40 -11.83
N GLU A 148 7.07 -13.37 -12.40
CA GLU A 148 8.15 -14.33 -12.09
C GLU A 148 8.80 -14.03 -10.73
#